data_AF-A0A7S0RLS0-F1
#
_entry.id   AF-A0A7S0RLS0-F1
#
_cell.length_a   1.000
_cell.length_b   1.000
_cell.length_c   1.000
_cell.angle_alpha   90.00
_cell.angle_beta   90.00
_cell.angle_gamma   90.00
#
_symmetry.space_group_name_H-M   'P 1'
#
loop_
_entity.id
_entity.type
_entity.pdbx_description
1 polymer ?
#
loop_
_entity_poly.entity_id
_entity_poly.type
_entity_poly.pdbx_seq_one_letter_code
_entity_poly.pdbx_strand_id
1 'polypeptide(L)'
;EKHDLRRLDAVLIGPMLAEWRERVTGAAEAGVHWRYQVSKVEVQSVKLERQLAPAPQLAVAVVDIREAAELVDPGFPEATDSYFSTYTVRYTLEEEDKRMSPSEAPGWKIKGSSIIKSRLDSDAMP
;
A
#
# COMPACT_ATOMS: atom_id res chain seq x y z
N GLU A 1 4.61 -5.92 -18.38
CA GLU A 1 4.47 -6.00 -16.91
C GLU A 1 3.27 -6.87 -16.52
N LYS A 2 3.13 -7.31 -15.25
CA LYS A 2 1.99 -8.14 -14.78
C LYS A 2 1.15 -7.39 -13.75
N HIS A 3 -0.14 -7.17 -14.02
CA HIS A 3 -1.13 -6.68 -13.05
C HIS A 3 -1.52 -7.81 -12.06
N ASP A 4 -0.62 -8.18 -11.14
CA ASP A 4 -0.79 -9.34 -10.25
C ASP A 4 -1.71 -9.05 -9.05
N LEU A 5 -3.02 -9.14 -9.28
CA LEU A 5 -4.06 -8.93 -8.26
C LEU A 5 -3.94 -9.90 -7.06
N ARG A 6 -3.40 -11.12 -7.25
CA ARG A 6 -3.35 -12.15 -6.20
C ARG A 6 -2.41 -11.77 -5.05
N ARG A 7 -1.43 -10.91 -5.32
CA ARG A 7 -0.50 -10.42 -4.30
C ARG A 7 -1.14 -9.38 -3.38
N LEU A 8 -2.20 -8.70 -3.84
CA LEU A 8 -2.95 -7.75 -3.01
C LEU A 8 -3.68 -8.48 -1.88
N ASP A 9 -4.32 -9.61 -2.17
CA ASP A 9 -5.04 -10.42 -1.18
C ASP A 9 -4.15 -10.97 -0.04
N ALA A 10 -2.87 -11.16 -0.32
CA ALA A 10 -1.91 -11.65 0.65
C ALA A 10 -1.60 -10.60 1.74
N VAL A 11 -1.73 -9.30 1.43
CA VAL A 11 -1.26 -8.22 2.31
C VAL A 11 -2.34 -7.18 2.65
N LEU A 12 -3.45 -7.12 1.91
CA LEU A 12 -4.54 -6.18 2.11
C LEU A 12 -5.83 -6.90 2.51
N ILE A 13 -6.69 -6.22 3.25
CA ILE A 13 -8.04 -6.70 3.59
C ILE A 13 -9.05 -5.55 3.58
N GLY A 14 -10.34 -5.90 3.47
CA GLY A 14 -11.44 -4.95 3.65
C GLY A 14 -11.41 -3.81 2.61
N PRO A 15 -11.71 -2.56 3.03
CA PRO A 15 -11.77 -1.42 2.12
C PRO A 15 -10.45 -1.16 1.36
N MET A 16 -9.31 -1.35 2.03
CA MET A 16 -8.00 -1.16 1.39
C MET A 16 -7.80 -2.13 0.21
N LEU A 17 -8.18 -3.40 0.38
CA LEU A 17 -8.10 -4.38 -0.71
C LEU A 17 -9.04 -4.01 -1.87
N ALA A 18 -10.26 -3.58 -1.57
CA ALA A 18 -11.25 -3.20 -2.58
C ALA A 18 -10.77 -2.01 -3.44
N GLU A 19 -10.29 -0.95 -2.79
CA GLU A 19 -9.78 0.26 -3.45
C GLU A 19 -8.58 -0.06 -4.35
N TRP A 20 -7.61 -0.84 -3.85
CA TRP A 20 -6.43 -1.19 -4.64
C TRP A 20 -6.75 -2.12 -5.81
N ARG A 21 -7.73 -3.01 -5.67
CA ARG A 21 -8.22 -3.83 -6.78
C ARG A 21 -8.84 -2.97 -7.87
N GLU A 22 -9.70 -2.03 -7.51
CA GLU A 22 -10.33 -1.11 -8.47
C GLU A 22 -9.27 -0.32 -9.25
N ARG A 23 -8.25 0.22 -8.56
CA ARG A 23 -7.13 0.94 -9.21
C ARG A 23 -6.36 0.06 -10.20
N VAL A 24 -6.03 -1.18 -9.82
CA VAL A 24 -5.31 -2.09 -10.71
C VAL A 24 -6.16 -2.50 -11.91
N THR A 25 -7.46 -2.75 -11.70
CA THR A 25 -8.40 -3.05 -12.79
C THR A 25 -8.51 -1.87 -13.76
N GLY A 26 -8.71 -0.65 -13.26
CA GLY A 26 -8.80 0.55 -14.10
C GLY A 26 -7.52 0.81 -14.89
N ALA A 27 -6.35 0.62 -14.29
CA ALA A 27 -5.07 0.73 -14.98
C ALA A 27 -4.93 -0.33 -16.09
N ALA A 28 -5.32 -1.58 -15.81
CA ALA A 28 -5.27 -2.66 -16.78
C ALA A 28 -6.23 -2.44 -17.97
N GLU A 29 -7.44 -1.95 -17.72
CA GLU A 29 -8.42 -1.60 -18.76
C GLU A 29 -7.94 -0.44 -19.64
N ALA A 30 -7.26 0.55 -19.05
CA ALA A 30 -6.66 1.66 -19.77
C ALA A 30 -5.34 1.29 -20.48
N GLY A 31 -4.79 0.08 -20.24
CA GLY A 31 -3.52 -0.34 -20.82
C GLY A 31 -2.30 0.41 -20.27
N VAL A 32 -2.45 1.06 -19.10
CA VAL A 32 -1.40 1.84 -18.44
C VAL A 32 -0.91 1.14 -17.18
N HIS A 33 0.31 1.44 -16.75
CA HIS A 33 0.78 0.98 -15.45
C HIS A 33 1.80 1.95 -14.85
N TRP A 34 1.95 1.88 -13.53
CA TRP A 34 2.97 2.64 -12.81
C TRP A 34 4.17 1.75 -12.52
N ARG A 35 5.38 2.29 -12.77
CA ARG A 35 6.63 1.72 -12.29
C ARG A 35 7.03 2.40 -10.99
N TYR A 36 6.73 1.76 -9.86
CA TYR A 36 7.10 2.26 -8.53
C TYR A 36 8.53 1.85 -8.14
N GLN A 37 9.27 2.78 -7.56
CA GLN A 37 10.57 2.56 -6.95
C GLN A 37 10.58 3.10 -5.53
N VAL A 38 10.57 2.21 -4.54
CA VAL A 38 10.66 2.57 -3.13
C VAL A 38 12.13 2.62 -2.74
N SER A 39 12.60 3.80 -2.33
CA SER A 39 14.01 4.05 -1.98
C SER A 39 14.26 4.06 -0.47
N LYS A 40 13.23 4.34 0.34
CA LYS A 40 13.32 4.28 1.81
C LYS A 40 11.99 3.87 2.42
N VAL A 41 12.06 2.98 3.42
CA VAL A 41 10.95 2.65 4.32
C VAL A 41 11.50 2.65 5.74
N GLU A 42 10.94 3.47 6.62
CA GLU A 42 11.35 3.57 8.02
C GLU A 42 10.14 3.49 8.94
N VAL A 43 10.10 2.46 9.80
CA VAL A 43 9.01 2.28 10.75
C VAL A 43 9.27 3.17 11.96
N GLN A 44 8.45 4.21 12.13
CA GLN A 44 8.56 5.14 13.25
C GLN A 44 7.95 4.58 14.53
N SER A 45 6.81 3.90 14.41
CA SER A 45 6.20 3.24 15.57
C SER A 45 5.23 2.13 15.16
N VAL A 46 5.04 1.18 16.08
CA VAL A 46 3.98 0.17 16.01
C VAL A 46 3.31 0.11 17.37
N LYS A 47 1.97 0.17 17.41
CA LYS A 47 1.17 0.11 18.63
C LYS A 47 0.01 -0.85 18.46
N LEU A 48 -0.16 -1.77 19.41
CA LEU A 48 -1.36 -2.60 19.48
C LEU A 48 -2.52 -1.76 20.01
N GLU A 49 -3.69 -1.87 19.39
CA GLU A 49 -4.90 -1.25 19.90
C GLU A 49 -5.56 -2.13 20.96
N ARG A 50 -6.11 -1.49 21.99
CA ARG A 50 -6.92 -2.20 22.98
C ARG A 50 -8.26 -2.56 22.34
N GLN A 51 -8.57 -3.84 22.30
CA GLN A 51 -9.83 -4.35 21.80
C GLN A 51 -10.71 -4.85 22.94
N LEU A 52 -12.01 -4.58 22.87
CA LEU A 52 -13.01 -5.21 23.73
C LEU A 52 -13.45 -6.52 23.06
N ALA A 53 -13.46 -7.62 23.81
CA ALA A 53 -13.74 -8.94 23.25
C ALA A 53 -15.22 -9.12 22.85
N PRO A 54 -15.52 -9.94 21.81
CA PRO A 54 -14.60 -10.63 20.90
C PRO A 54 -14.43 -9.88 19.56
N ALA A 55 -13.31 -9.18 19.38
CA ALA A 55 -12.93 -8.50 18.14
C ALA A 55 -11.50 -8.90 17.72
N PRO A 56 -11.16 -8.87 16.41
CA PRO A 56 -9.79 -9.16 15.95
C PRO A 56 -8.81 -8.13 16.51
N GLN A 57 -7.57 -8.56 16.77
CA GLN A 57 -6.52 -7.68 17.25
C GLN A 57 -6.14 -6.68 16.15
N LEU A 58 -6.08 -5.40 16.50
CA LEU A 58 -5.63 -4.35 15.59
C LEU A 58 -4.27 -3.80 16.02
N ALA A 59 -3.50 -3.34 15.04
CA ALA A 59 -2.26 -2.59 15.25
C ALA A 59 -2.23 -1.35 14.37
N VAL A 60 -1.57 -0.31 14.85
CA VAL A 60 -1.30 0.92 14.11
C VAL A 60 0.20 1.04 13.91
N ALA A 61 0.62 1.11 12.65
CA ALA A 61 2.00 1.36 12.27
C ALA A 61 2.12 2.75 11.64
N VAL A 62 3.10 3.54 12.07
CA VAL A 62 3.46 4.81 11.42
C VAL A 62 4.78 4.60 10.69
N VAL A 63 4.80 4.91 9.39
CA VAL A 63 5.90 4.59 8.49
C VAL A 63 6.23 5.81 7.64
N ASP A 64 7.51 6.13 7.52
CA ASP A 64 8.00 7.08 6.53
C ASP A 64 8.43 6.35 5.27
N ILE A 65 7.90 6.78 4.13
CA ILE A 65 8.16 6.21 2.81
C ILE A 65 8.75 7.28 1.90
N ARG A 66 9.78 6.90 1.16
CA ARG A 66 10.36 7.67 0.06
C ARG A 66 10.27 6.85 -1.20
N GLU A 67 9.50 7.30 -2.17
CA GLU A 67 9.27 6.58 -3.43
C GLU A 67 9.28 7.52 -4.62
N ALA A 68 9.54 6.94 -5.78
CA ALA A 68 9.30 7.54 -7.08
C ALA A 68 8.35 6.65 -7.88
N ALA A 69 7.60 7.23 -8.80
CA ALA A 69 6.84 6.47 -9.77
C ALA A 69 6.85 7.13 -11.14
N GLU A 70 6.78 6.31 -12.18
CA GLU A 70 6.63 6.73 -13.57
C GLU A 70 5.40 6.05 -14.16
N LEU A 71 4.52 6.83 -14.79
CA LEU A 71 3.38 6.34 -15.54
C LEU A 71 3.86 5.88 -16.91
N VAL A 72 3.57 4.63 -17.24
CA VAL A 72 3.81 4.08 -18.56
C VAL A 72 2.50 4.00 -19.31
N ASP A 73 2.38 4.84 -20.32
CA ASP A 73 1.32 4.83 -21.32
C ASP A 73 1.92 4.52 -22.70
N PRO A 74 1.78 3.28 -23.20
CA PRO A 74 2.29 2.91 -24.53
C PRO A 74 1.60 3.65 -25.68
N GLY A 75 0.38 4.15 -25.49
CA GLY A 75 -0.38 4.88 -26.49
C GLY A 75 0.00 6.36 -26.59
N PHE A 76 0.51 6.93 -25.50
CA PHE A 76 0.97 8.32 -25.41
C PHE A 76 2.32 8.42 -24.69
N PRO A 77 3.43 7.95 -25.31
CA PRO A 77 4.74 7.89 -24.67
C PRO A 77 5.31 9.28 -24.31
N GLU A 78 4.83 10.36 -24.95
CA GLU A 78 5.24 11.74 -24.63
C GLU A 78 4.46 12.35 -23.44
N ALA A 79 3.40 11.69 -22.97
CA ALA A 79 2.60 12.09 -21.81
C ALA A 79 3.02 11.32 -20.54
N THR A 80 4.33 11.04 -20.41
CA THR A 80 4.89 10.32 -19.26
C THR A 80 4.79 11.19 -18.01
N ASP A 81 3.84 10.89 -17.13
CA ASP A 81 3.78 11.50 -15.81
C ASP A 81 4.78 10.81 -14.88
N SER A 82 5.40 11.57 -13.98
CA SER A 82 6.29 11.01 -12.96
C SER A 82 6.21 11.81 -11.69
N TYR A 83 6.43 11.14 -10.56
CA TYR A 83 6.52 11.82 -9.30
C TYR A 83 7.63 11.25 -8.43
N PHE A 84 8.09 12.11 -7.52
CA PHE A 84 8.90 11.73 -6.39
C PHE A 84 8.20 12.24 -5.13
N SER A 85 8.05 11.38 -4.12
CA SER A 85 7.41 11.76 -2.87
C SER A 85 8.08 11.16 -1.65
N THR A 86 8.15 11.98 -0.60
CA THR A 86 8.42 11.54 0.77
C THR A 86 7.18 11.79 1.61
N TYR A 87 6.63 10.75 2.23
CA TYR A 87 5.44 10.87 3.04
C TYR A 87 5.46 9.97 4.27
N THR A 88 4.81 10.43 5.33
CA THR A 88 4.51 9.66 6.53
C THR A 88 3.10 9.13 6.40
N VAL A 89 2.93 7.82 6.48
CA VAL A 89 1.65 7.12 6.42
C VAL A 89 1.38 6.37 7.72
N ARG A 90 0.12 6.41 8.14
CA ARG A 90 -0.39 5.55 9.21
C ARG A 90 -1.13 4.38 8.58
N TYR A 91 -0.68 3.17 8.84
CA TYR A 91 -1.39 1.94 8.49
C TYR A 91 -2.17 1.40 9.68
N THR A 92 -3.39 0.94 9.41
CA THR A 92 -4.15 0.09 10.33
C THR A 92 -4.04 -1.34 9.85
N LEU A 93 -3.55 -2.20 10.72
CA LEU A 93 -3.33 -3.62 10.49
C LEU A 93 -4.35 -4.42 11.31
N GLU A 94 -4.84 -5.52 10.75
CA GLU A 94 -5.71 -6.49 11.43
C GLU A 94 -5.01 -7.85 11.47
N GLU A 95 -5.01 -8.48 12.64
CA GLU A 95 -4.52 -9.86 12.82
C GLU A 95 -5.49 -10.82 12.14
N GLU A 96 -4.98 -11.65 11.24
CA GLU A 96 -5.77 -12.68 10.57
C GLU A 96 -6.23 -13.75 11.57
N ASP A 97 -7.45 -14.26 11.42
CA ASP A 97 -8.00 -15.26 12.35
C ASP A 97 -7.12 -16.52 12.34
N LYS A 98 -6.51 -16.81 13.49
CA LYS A 98 -5.65 -17.97 13.76
C LYS A 98 -6.31 -19.31 13.41
N ARG A 99 -7.65 -19.35 13.28
CA ARG A 99 -8.39 -20.54 12.84
C ARG A 99 -8.14 -20.95 11.39
N MET A 100 -7.60 -20.07 10.55
CA MET A 100 -7.30 -20.39 9.15
C MET A 100 -5.95 -21.08 8.95
N SER A 101 -4.95 -20.85 9.83
CA SER A 101 -3.63 -21.51 9.77
C SER A 101 -3.05 -21.72 11.19
N PRO A 102 -3.38 -22.83 11.88
CA PRO A 102 -2.95 -23.07 13.26
C PRO A 102 -1.44 -23.27 13.48
N SER A 103 -0.68 -23.53 12.40
CA SER A 103 0.75 -23.86 12.43
C SER A 103 1.67 -22.69 12.06
N GLU A 104 1.12 -21.53 11.71
CA GLU A 104 1.87 -20.34 11.31
C GLU A 104 1.61 -19.20 12.29
N ALA A 105 2.59 -18.31 12.46
CA ALA A 105 2.35 -17.06 13.17
C ALA A 105 1.18 -16.33 12.50
N PRO A 106 0.28 -15.67 13.27
CA PRO A 106 -0.85 -14.96 12.69
C PRO A 106 -0.35 -13.93 11.66
N GLY A 107 -0.90 -14.00 10.46
CA GLY A 107 -0.67 -13.01 9.42
C GLY A 107 -1.26 -11.67 9.82
N TRP A 108 -0.63 -10.58 9.39
CA TRP A 108 -1.20 -9.22 9.53
C TRP A 108 -1.51 -8.67 8.16
N LYS A 109 -2.71 -8.11 8.00
CA LYS A 109 -3.16 -7.50 6.74
C LYS A 109 -3.47 -6.02 6.94
N ILE A 110 -3.14 -5.21 5.95
CA ILE A 110 -3.45 -3.78 5.94
C ILE A 110 -4.93 -3.60 5.62
N LYS A 111 -5.67 -3.08 6.60
CA LYS A 111 -7.10 -2.80 6.50
C LYS A 111 -7.39 -1.38 6.03
N GLY A 112 -6.47 -0.46 6.28
CA GLY A 112 -6.59 0.93 5.89
C GLY A 112 -5.30 1.70 6.03
N SER A 113 -5.27 2.89 5.42
CA SER A 113 -4.16 3.81 5.51
C SER A 113 -4.64 5.26 5.53
N SER A 114 -3.88 6.13 6.17
CA SER A 114 -4.07 7.57 6.09
C SER A 114 -2.72 8.28 6.04
N ILE A 115 -2.52 9.14 5.04
CA ILE A 115 -1.33 9.99 4.95
C ILE A 115 -1.38 11.02 6.09
N ILE A 116 -0.34 11.02 6.93
CA ILE A 116 -0.18 11.98 8.04
C ILE A 116 0.48 13.26 7.52
N LYS A 117 1.49 13.10 6.67
CA LYS A 117 2.25 14.19 6.07
C LYS A 117 2.76 13.72 4.72
N SER A 118 2.70 14.57 3.72
CA SER A 118 3.34 14.32 2.44
C SER A 118 4.14 15.52 2.00
N ARG A 119 5.17 15.24 1.21
CA ARG A 119 5.92 16.22 0.45
C ARG A 119 6.06 15.63 -0.95
N LEU A 120 5.46 16.30 -1.93
CA LEU A 120 5.75 16.07 -3.33
C LEU A 120 7.01 16.88 -3.63
N ASP A 121 8.09 16.23 -4.05
CA ASP A 121 9.23 16.98 -4.54
C ASP A 121 9.06 17.14 -6.05
N SER A 122 8.64 18.34 -6.44
CA SER A 122 8.41 18.73 -7.84
C SER A 122 9.72 18.94 -8.63
N ASP A 123 10.88 18.72 -8.00
CA ASP A 123 12.21 18.87 -8.60
C ASP A 123 13.14 17.78 -8.05
N ALA A 124 13.22 16.63 -8.71
CA ALA A 124 14.42 15.79 -8.76
C ALA A 124 14.13 14.47 -9.51
N MET A 125 14.28 14.50 -10.83
CA MET A 125 14.98 13.41 -11.51
C MET A 125 16.25 14.04 -12.09
N PRO A 126 17.46 13.50 -11.79
CA PRO A 126 18.67 13.91 -12.49
C PRO A 126 18.62 13.58 -13.99
#